data_AF-A0A2N0M060-F1
#
_entry.id   AF-A0A2N0M060-F1
#
_cell.length_a   1.000
_cell.length_b   1.000
_cell.length_c   1.000
_cell.angle_alpha   90.00
_cell.angle_beta   90.00
_cell.angle_gamma   90.00
#
_symmetry.space_group_name_H-M   'P 1'
#
loop_
_entity.id
_entity.type
_entity.pdbx_description
1 polymer ?
#
loop_
_entity_poly.entity_id
_entity_poly.type
_entity_poly.pdbx_seq_one_letter_code
_entity_poly.pdbx_strand_id
1 'polypeptide(L)'
;MFKATEGMVLPTTMTGSYPKPNWYTEGLRGRAFKTALGDTLFREQYLDAVATVITDQEMAGLDILTDGDSRFDLEVGGKSWFFYVLDRMGGLQGSKSQSPGWSGDFGIRPGHILYEVQEAY
;
A
#
# COMPACT_ATOMS: atom_id res chain seq x y z
N MET A 1 37.44 -8.66 20.29
CA MET A 1 36.41 -8.91 19.26
C MET A 1 35.63 -7.62 19.08
N PHE A 2 35.46 -7.12 17.86
CA PHE A 2 34.69 -5.90 17.60
C PHE A 2 33.19 -6.20 17.70
N LYS A 3 32.44 -5.37 18.44
CA LYS A 3 30.98 -5.42 18.54
C LYS A 3 30.40 -4.09 18.09
N ALA A 4 30.05 -4.01 16.81
CA ALA A 4 29.68 -2.76 16.13
C ALA A 4 28.52 -2.00 16.81
N THR A 5 27.60 -2.71 17.46
CA THR A 5 26.35 -2.17 17.99
C THR A 5 26.23 -2.32 19.52
N GLU A 6 27.33 -2.57 20.23
CA GLU A 6 27.30 -2.71 21.69
C GLU A 6 26.79 -1.42 22.35
N GLY A 7 25.71 -1.55 23.13
CA GLY A 7 25.05 -0.42 23.79
C GLY A 7 24.10 0.41 22.92
N MET A 8 23.91 0.06 21.64
CA MET A 8 22.95 0.75 20.77
C MET A 8 21.54 0.17 20.91
N VAL A 9 20.53 1.05 20.91
CA VAL A 9 19.12 0.66 20.71
C VAL A 9 18.88 0.48 19.22
N LEU A 10 18.34 -0.68 18.83
CA LEU A 10 18.05 -1.04 17.44
C LEU A 10 16.53 -1.24 17.29
N PRO A 11 15.73 -0.16 17.12
CA PRO A 11 14.29 -0.27 17.06
C PRO A 11 13.85 -1.01 15.79
N THR A 12 12.78 -1.78 15.93
CA THR A 12 12.18 -2.63 14.92
C THR A 12 10.93 -1.98 14.33
N THR A 13 10.75 -2.12 13.02
CA THR A 13 9.61 -1.59 12.27
C THR A 13 9.45 -2.38 10.98
N MET A 14 8.31 -2.21 10.33
CA MET A 14 8.09 -2.61 8.93
C MET A 14 8.05 -1.38 8.01
N THR A 15 8.12 -1.60 6.71
CA THR A 15 8.19 -0.53 5.70
C THR A 15 6.87 0.22 5.50
N GLY A 16 5.73 -0.39 5.82
CA GLY A 16 4.42 0.23 5.62
C GLY A 16 3.31 -0.78 5.47
N SER A 17 3.19 -1.36 4.28
CA SER A 17 2.06 -2.19 3.85
C SER A 17 1.96 -3.54 4.56
N TYR A 18 0.73 -3.94 4.89
CA TYR A 18 0.39 -5.29 5.36
C TYR A 18 -0.69 -5.91 4.47
N PRO A 19 -0.80 -7.26 4.41
CA PRO A 19 -1.88 -7.92 3.70
C PRO A 19 -3.24 -7.44 4.21
N LYS A 20 -4.08 -6.94 3.31
CA LYS A 20 -5.44 -6.55 3.64
C LYS A 20 -6.27 -7.81 3.95
N PRO A 21 -7.03 -7.84 5.05
CA PRO A 21 -7.90 -8.99 5.35
C PRO A 21 -8.90 -9.25 4.22
N ASN A 22 -9.13 -10.52 3.89
CA ASN A 22 -10.00 -10.91 2.75
C ASN A 22 -11.45 -10.40 2.87
N TRP A 23 -11.90 -10.06 4.07
CA TRP A 23 -13.23 -9.49 4.32
C TRP A 23 -13.30 -7.98 4.09
N TYR A 24 -12.17 -7.27 3.99
CA TYR A 24 -12.12 -5.86 3.65
C TYR A 24 -12.19 -5.70 2.12
N THR A 25 -13.42 -5.57 1.61
CA THR A 25 -13.76 -5.50 0.19
C THR A 25 -14.06 -4.09 -0.31
N GLU A 26 -14.21 -3.12 0.60
CA GLU A 26 -14.41 -1.72 0.25
C GLU A 26 -13.12 -1.00 -0.18
N GLY A 27 -13.30 0.11 -0.89
CA GLY A 27 -12.20 0.90 -1.43
C GLY A 27 -12.51 2.39 -1.57
N LEU A 28 -11.47 3.15 -1.84
CA LEU A 28 -11.52 4.55 -2.21
C LEU A 28 -12.08 4.75 -3.60
N ARG A 29 -11.80 3.91 -4.60
CA ARG A 29 -12.39 4.04 -5.95
C ARG A 29 -12.30 5.49 -6.48
N GLY A 30 -11.17 6.16 -6.23
CA GLY A 30 -10.91 7.56 -6.59
C GLY A 30 -11.54 8.66 -5.69
N ARG A 31 -12.45 8.36 -4.75
CA ARG A 31 -12.95 9.37 -3.79
C ARG A 31 -11.88 9.74 -2.76
N ALA A 32 -11.96 10.97 -2.25
CA ALA A 32 -11.13 11.44 -1.14
C ALA A 32 -11.34 10.57 0.11
N PHE A 33 -10.26 10.34 0.87
CA PHE A 33 -10.30 9.49 2.07
C PHE A 33 -11.33 9.99 3.09
N LYS A 34 -11.39 11.31 3.31
CA LYS A 34 -12.39 11.94 4.18
C LYS A 34 -13.83 11.66 3.74
N THR A 35 -14.09 11.64 2.43
CA THR A 35 -15.41 11.32 1.88
C THR A 35 -15.73 9.84 2.09
N ALA A 36 -14.76 8.95 1.87
CA ALA A 36 -14.93 7.52 2.11
C ALA A 36 -15.21 7.19 3.59
N LEU A 37 -14.64 7.94 4.54
CA LEU A 37 -14.96 7.79 5.97
C LEU A 37 -16.41 8.12 6.36
N GLY A 38 -17.19 8.74 5.46
CA GLY A 38 -18.63 8.94 5.62
C GLY A 38 -19.48 7.75 5.14
N ASP A 39 -18.87 6.78 4.45
CA ASP A 39 -19.48 5.51 4.06
C ASP A 39 -19.31 4.50 5.20
N THR A 40 -20.42 4.00 5.74
CA THR A 40 -20.41 3.16 6.94
C THR A 40 -19.59 1.89 6.74
N LEU A 41 -19.72 1.21 5.59
CA LEU A 41 -19.03 -0.06 5.34
C LEU A 41 -17.53 0.15 5.15
N PHE A 42 -17.15 1.17 4.36
CA PHE A 42 -15.72 1.50 4.21
C PHE A 42 -15.11 1.87 5.56
N ARG A 43 -15.80 2.70 6.35
CA ARG A 43 -15.31 3.16 7.65
C ARG A 43 -15.10 2.00 8.61
N GLU A 44 -16.07 1.12 8.74
CA GLU A 44 -16.00 -0.05 9.62
C GLU A 44 -14.85 -0.97 9.18
N GLN A 45 -14.83 -1.37 7.91
CA GLN A 45 -13.78 -2.27 7.42
C GLN A 45 -12.37 -1.67 7.53
N TYR A 46 -12.21 -0.37 7.24
CA TYR A 46 -10.92 0.30 7.39
C TYR A 46 -10.44 0.32 8.84
N LEU A 47 -11.31 0.68 9.79
CA LEU A 47 -10.93 0.74 11.20
C LEU A 47 -10.59 -0.64 11.76
N ASP A 48 -11.39 -1.66 11.42
CA ASP A 48 -11.17 -3.04 11.85
C ASP A 48 -9.86 -3.61 11.28
N ALA A 49 -9.54 -3.27 10.03
CA ALA A 49 -8.32 -3.74 9.38
C ALA A 49 -7.08 -3.09 10.01
N VAL A 50 -7.13 -1.77 10.26
CA VAL A 50 -6.05 -1.06 10.95
C VAL A 50 -5.86 -1.59 12.37
N ALA A 51 -6.94 -1.84 13.11
CA ALA A 51 -6.87 -2.41 14.45
C ALA A 51 -6.19 -3.79 14.42
N THR A 52 -6.59 -4.66 13.49
CA THR A 52 -5.99 -5.99 13.31
C THR A 52 -4.49 -5.89 13.03
N VAL A 53 -4.10 -5.03 12.08
CA VAL A 53 -2.70 -4.84 11.69
C VAL A 53 -1.86 -4.26 12.85
N ILE A 54 -2.41 -3.33 13.63
CA ILE A 54 -1.72 -2.81 14.82
C ILE A 54 -1.55 -3.93 15.86
N THR A 55 -2.60 -4.69 16.16
CA THR A 55 -2.53 -5.80 17.12
C THR A 55 -1.51 -6.85 16.70
N ASP A 56 -1.44 -7.22 15.42
CA ASP A 56 -0.43 -8.16 14.92
C ASP A 56 1.01 -7.62 15.10
N GLN A 57 1.23 -6.32 14.89
CA GLN A 57 2.52 -5.67 15.11
C GLN A 57 2.90 -5.61 16.59
N GLU A 58 1.95 -5.28 17.47
CA GLU A 58 2.16 -5.28 18.92
C GLU A 58 2.49 -6.69 19.42
N MET A 59 1.75 -7.71 18.98
CA MET A 59 2.00 -9.10 19.32
C MET A 59 3.36 -9.59 18.80
N ALA A 60 3.81 -9.09 17.66
CA ALA A 60 5.14 -9.36 17.11
C ALA A 60 6.28 -8.63 17.86
N GLY A 61 5.95 -7.66 18.72
CA GLY A 61 6.92 -6.90 19.50
C GLY A 61 7.63 -5.81 18.71
N LEU A 62 7.00 -5.24 17.69
CA LEU A 62 7.57 -4.12 16.93
C LEU A 62 7.56 -2.82 17.75
N ASP A 63 8.62 -2.03 17.62
CA ASP A 63 8.78 -0.76 18.35
C ASP A 63 8.04 0.41 17.67
N ILE A 64 8.00 0.41 16.34
CA ILE A 64 7.35 1.44 15.52
C ILE A 64 6.35 0.76 14.60
N LEU A 65 5.10 1.19 14.67
CA LEU A 65 3.97 0.55 14.02
C LEU A 65 3.46 1.39 12.84
N THR A 66 2.81 0.73 11.88
CA THR A 66 2.17 1.36 10.71
C THR A 66 0.68 1.03 10.64
N ASP A 67 -0.09 1.78 9.85
CA ASP A 67 -1.52 1.50 9.57
C ASP A 67 -1.72 0.39 8.52
N GLY A 68 -0.65 -0.26 8.09
CA GLY A 68 -0.67 -1.27 7.04
C GLY A 68 -0.99 -0.76 5.66
N ASP A 69 -1.00 0.56 5.42
CA ASP A 69 -1.50 1.17 4.20
C ASP A 69 -2.95 0.73 3.85
N SER A 70 -3.74 0.40 4.88
CA SER A 70 -5.09 -0.19 4.76
C SER A 70 -6.07 0.69 3.96
N ARG A 71 -5.77 1.98 3.80
CA ARG A 71 -6.55 2.93 3.01
C ARG A 71 -6.42 2.76 1.50
N PHE A 72 -5.36 2.13 1.00
CA PHE A 72 -5.17 1.94 -0.45
C PHE A 72 -6.14 0.91 -1.02
N ASP A 73 -6.52 1.10 -2.28
CA ASP A 73 -7.31 0.12 -3.01
C ASP A 73 -6.49 -1.15 -3.26
N LEU A 74 -7.17 -2.29 -3.35
CA LEU A 74 -6.52 -3.56 -3.63
C LEU A 74 -6.22 -3.66 -5.14
N GLU A 75 -5.02 -3.24 -5.52
CA GLU A 75 -4.55 -3.24 -6.91
C GLU A 75 -3.21 -3.97 -7.03
N VAL A 76 -2.93 -4.49 -8.22
CA VAL A 76 -1.67 -5.17 -8.56
C VAL A 76 -0.53 -4.14 -8.64
N GLY A 77 0.72 -4.59 -8.48
CA GLY A 77 1.89 -3.80 -8.86
C GLY A 77 2.13 -2.51 -8.05
N GLY A 78 1.44 -2.33 -6.93
CA GLY A 78 1.55 -1.13 -6.09
C GLY A 78 0.88 0.11 -6.69
N LYS A 79 0.03 -0.02 -7.70
CA LYS A 79 -0.64 1.10 -8.38
C LYS A 79 -1.32 2.07 -7.40
N SER A 80 -2.09 1.54 -6.45
CA SER A 80 -2.76 2.35 -5.44
C SER A 80 -1.80 3.26 -4.65
N TRP A 81 -0.56 2.82 -4.41
CA TRP A 81 0.43 3.64 -3.70
C TRP A 81 0.82 4.87 -4.53
N PHE A 82 1.10 4.69 -5.83
CA PHE A 82 1.46 5.78 -6.73
C PHE A 82 0.28 6.72 -7.00
N PHE A 83 -0.91 6.17 -7.26
CA PHE A 83 -2.09 6.95 -7.62
C PHE A 83 -2.79 7.63 -6.45
N TYR A 84 -2.64 7.12 -5.22
CA TYR A 84 -3.30 7.74 -4.06
C TYR A 84 -3.02 9.23 -3.94
N VAL A 85 -1.78 9.65 -4.18
CA VAL A 85 -1.38 11.07 -4.15
C VAL A 85 -1.89 11.81 -5.37
N LEU A 86 -1.78 11.21 -6.57
CA LEU A 86 -2.20 11.81 -7.83
C LEU A 86 -3.71 12.10 -7.83
N ASP A 87 -4.53 11.16 -7.35
CA ASP A 87 -5.99 11.29 -7.24
C ASP A 87 -6.43 12.39 -6.26
N ARG A 88 -5.51 12.89 -5.41
CA ARG A 88 -5.75 13.95 -4.43
C ARG A 88 -5.13 15.28 -4.82
N MET A 89 -4.38 15.32 -5.92
CA MET A 89 -3.82 16.54 -6.45
C MET A 89 -4.80 17.17 -7.44
N GLY A 90 -5.35 18.32 -7.09
CA GLY A 90 -6.20 19.09 -8.00
C GLY A 90 -5.45 19.51 -9.27
N GLY A 91 -6.17 19.60 -10.39
CA GLY A 91 -5.62 20.05 -11.67
C GLY A 91 -5.05 18.95 -12.56
N LEU A 92 -4.92 17.71 -12.06
CA LEU A 92 -4.60 16.54 -12.89
C LEU A 92 -5.87 15.98 -13.54
N GLN A 93 -5.82 15.70 -14.84
CA GLN A 93 -6.93 15.14 -15.62
C GLN A 93 -6.43 14.17 -16.68
N GLY A 94 -7.25 13.17 -16.99
CA GLY A 94 -6.98 12.15 -17.99
C GLY A 94 -6.02 11.06 -17.47
N SER A 95 -5.86 10.01 -18.28
CA SER A 95 -4.89 8.95 -18.06
C SER A 95 -4.37 8.45 -19.41
N LYS A 96 -3.12 7.99 -19.44
CA LYS A 96 -2.52 7.35 -20.61
C LYS A 96 -1.72 6.13 -20.14
N SER A 97 -2.15 4.94 -20.52
CA SER A 97 -1.35 3.73 -20.31
C SER A 97 -0.23 3.69 -21.34
N GLN A 98 1.01 3.50 -20.89
CA GLN A 98 2.19 3.29 -21.75
C GLN A 98 2.82 1.90 -21.52
N SER A 99 2.23 1.08 -20.65
CA SER A 99 2.75 -0.22 -20.20
C SER A 99 3.03 -1.21 -21.35
N PRO A 100 2.19 -1.32 -22.40
CA PRO A 100 2.45 -2.26 -23.49
C PRO A 100 3.67 -1.91 -24.36
N GLY A 101 4.05 -0.63 -24.45
CA GLY A 101 5.16 -0.20 -25.31
C GLY A 101 6.52 -0.39 -24.66
N TRP A 102 6.67 0.09 -23.42
CA TRP A 102 7.94 0.05 -22.70
C TRP A 102 8.35 -1.38 -22.32
N SER A 103 7.43 -2.24 -21.87
CA SER A 103 7.73 -3.64 -21.55
C SER A 103 8.36 -4.39 -22.73
N GLY A 104 7.80 -4.19 -23.92
CA GLY A 104 8.31 -4.74 -25.18
C GLY A 104 9.72 -4.25 -25.52
N ASP A 105 9.96 -2.95 -25.42
CA ASP A 105 11.25 -2.32 -25.74
C ASP A 105 12.40 -2.82 -24.85
N PHE A 106 12.09 -3.22 -23.61
CA PHE A 106 13.08 -3.75 -22.65
C PHE A 106 13.05 -5.28 -22.49
N GLY A 107 12.26 -5.99 -23.31
CA GLY A 107 12.17 -7.45 -23.27
C GLY A 107 11.60 -8.02 -21.96
N ILE A 108 10.83 -7.22 -21.23
CA ILE A 108 10.22 -7.58 -19.94
C ILE A 108 9.01 -8.47 -20.19
N ARG A 109 8.92 -9.59 -19.47
CA ARG A 109 7.91 -10.65 -19.68
C ARG A 109 7.27 -11.07 -18.34
N PRO A 110 6.10 -11.74 -18.37
CA PRO A 110 5.49 -12.34 -17.18
C PRO A 110 6.50 -13.12 -16.33
N GLY A 111 6.42 -12.95 -15.01
CA GLY A 111 7.39 -13.50 -14.05
C GLY A 111 8.61 -12.60 -13.75
N HIS A 112 8.73 -11.45 -14.42
CA HIS A 112 9.71 -10.41 -14.05
C HIS A 112 9.07 -9.36 -13.13
N ILE A 113 9.75 -8.93 -12.07
CA ILE A 113 9.16 -7.97 -11.10
C ILE A 113 8.66 -6.68 -11.74
N LEU A 114 9.37 -6.17 -12.76
CA LEU A 114 8.95 -4.97 -13.49
C LEU A 114 7.71 -5.20 -14.36
N TYR A 115 7.45 -6.44 -14.77
CA TYR A 115 6.23 -6.80 -15.50
C TYR A 115 5.01 -6.73 -14.57
N GLU A 116 5.12 -7.30 -13.36
CA GLU A 116 4.04 -7.29 -12.37
C GLU A 116 3.67 -5.86 -11.92
N VAL A 117 4.67 -4.98 -11.81
CA VAL A 117 4.44 -3.55 -11.55
C VAL A 117 3.69 -2.90 -12.71
N GLN A 118 3.95 -3.32 -13.95
CA GLN A 118 3.37 -2.72 -15.15
C GLN A 118 1.96 -3.19 -15.48
N GLU A 119 1.60 -4.44 -15.19
CA GLU A 119 0.25 -4.93 -15.47
C GLU A 119 -0.85 -4.11 -14.79
N ALA A 120 -0.51 -3.38 -13.75
CA ALA A 120 -1.46 -2.51 -13.07
C ALA A 120 -1.82 -1.23 -13.87
N TYR A 121 -0.95 -0.76 -14.78
CA TYR A 121 -1.03 0.53 -15.48
C TYR A 121 -1.51 0.41 -16.92
#